data_AF-A0A9K3KLB2-F1
#
_entry.id   AF-A0A9K3KLB2-F1
#
_cell.length_a   1.000
_cell.length_b   1.000
_cell.length_c   1.000
_cell.angle_alpha   90.00
_cell.angle_beta   90.00
_cell.angle_gamma   90.00
#
_symmetry.space_group_name_H-M   'P 1'
#
loop_
_entity.id
_entity.type
_entity.pdbx_description
1 polymer ?
#
loop_
_entity_poly.entity_id
_entity_poly.type
_entity_poly.pdbx_seq_one_letter_code
_entity_poly.pdbx_strand_id
1 'polypeptide(L)'
;MKQIFDNPLEPFGGVPIVFSGDFAQLSPVGGRTLYKSEHSDVWKEYLNAFMELRTNHRFDKDVNWGAMLGRFCDVGLSTKEVAIINTRVVCTRSGPRERNIPFDAAHATKTNVDRMAINDAISLESIYSTDPGMQSAMHTLCIKAGNLRFHVRGTSREYCNMKRKAQDIIYPAVGEAHVEDQYKKRHDPLLKQCRCSRLCCKWRIMRI
;
A
#
# COMPACT_ATOMS: atom_id res chain seq x y z
N MET A 1 -2.75 -28.81 0.13
CA MET A 1 -4.05 -28.25 -0.31
C MET A 1 -5.10 -29.33 -0.63
N LYS A 2 -4.74 -30.55 -1.08
CA LYS A 2 -5.70 -31.65 -1.27
C LYS A 2 -6.54 -31.99 -0.02
N GLN A 3 -5.93 -31.94 1.17
CA GLN A 3 -6.60 -32.24 2.45
C GLN A 3 -7.76 -31.30 2.84
N ILE A 4 -7.84 -30.08 2.28
CA ILE A 4 -8.93 -29.14 2.60
C ILE A 4 -10.28 -29.66 2.05
N PHE A 5 -10.24 -30.45 0.98
CA PHE A 5 -11.44 -30.97 0.32
C PHE A 5 -11.97 -32.28 0.93
N ASP A 6 -11.22 -32.89 1.85
CA ASP A 6 -11.60 -34.19 2.43
C ASP A 6 -12.68 -34.05 3.52
N ASN A 7 -12.85 -32.85 4.10
CA ASN A 7 -13.85 -32.56 5.13
C ASN A 7 -14.68 -31.30 4.79
N PRO A 8 -15.50 -31.33 3.72
CA PRO A 8 -16.18 -30.13 3.22
C PRO A 8 -17.25 -29.57 4.15
N LEU A 9 -17.68 -30.33 5.17
CA LEU A 9 -18.68 -29.93 6.14
C LEU A 9 -18.07 -29.23 7.37
N GLU A 10 -16.76 -29.39 7.59
CA GLU A 10 -16.06 -28.75 8.70
C GLU A 10 -15.64 -27.31 8.33
N PRO A 11 -15.73 -26.34 9.25
CA PRO A 11 -15.18 -25.01 9.03
C PRO A 11 -13.73 -25.09 8.52
N PHE A 12 -13.46 -24.42 7.40
CA PHE A 12 -12.15 -24.42 6.74
C PHE A 12 -11.57 -25.82 6.42
N GLY A 13 -12.41 -26.83 6.23
CA GLY A 13 -11.95 -28.20 5.95
C GLY A 13 -11.31 -28.88 7.15
N GLY A 14 -11.63 -28.44 8.37
CA GLY A 14 -11.02 -28.92 9.61
C GLY A 14 -9.60 -28.37 9.86
N VAL A 15 -9.15 -27.41 9.06
CA VAL A 15 -7.84 -26.77 9.24
C VAL A 15 -7.95 -25.72 10.35
N PRO A 16 -7.08 -25.74 11.38
CA PRO A 16 -7.03 -24.69 12.36
C PRO A 16 -6.56 -23.37 11.71
N ILE A 17 -7.39 -22.33 11.81
CA ILE A 17 -7.09 -21.01 11.26
C ILE A 17 -6.85 -20.02 12.39
N VAL A 18 -5.79 -19.23 12.26
CA VAL A 18 -5.52 -18.09 13.14
C VAL A 18 -5.69 -16.81 12.35
N PHE A 19 -6.66 -15.98 12.76
CA PHE A 19 -6.82 -14.63 12.25
C PHE A 19 -6.01 -13.66 13.12
N SER A 20 -5.21 -12.81 12.48
CA SER A 20 -4.46 -11.74 13.14
C SER A 20 -4.70 -10.43 12.40
N GLY A 21 -4.97 -9.36 13.15
CA GLY A 21 -5.18 -8.06 12.56
C GLY A 21 -5.58 -7.04 13.61
N ASP A 22 -5.90 -5.84 13.13
CA ASP A 22 -6.34 -4.72 13.93
C ASP A 22 -7.57 -4.10 13.25
N PHE A 23 -8.70 -4.12 13.95
CA PHE A 23 -9.99 -3.66 13.43
C PHE A 23 -10.10 -2.13 13.35
N ALA A 24 -9.18 -1.39 13.97
CA ALA A 24 -9.09 0.07 13.86
C ALA A 24 -8.38 0.51 12.56
N GLN A 25 -7.87 -0.44 11.75
CA GLN A 25 -7.27 -0.15 10.46
C GLN A 25 -8.31 0.17 9.37
N LEU A 26 -7.82 0.47 8.16
CA LEU A 26 -8.66 0.75 7.01
C LEU A 26 -9.58 -0.44 6.69
N SER A 27 -10.84 -0.13 6.41
CA SER A 27 -11.79 -1.13 5.93
C SER A 27 -11.36 -1.70 4.57
N PRO A 28 -11.74 -2.95 4.24
CA PRO A 28 -11.44 -3.57 2.96
C PRO A 28 -11.89 -2.70 1.79
N VAL A 29 -11.02 -2.52 0.80
CA VAL A 29 -11.33 -1.73 -0.40
C VAL A 29 -12.38 -2.47 -1.23
N GLY A 30 -13.58 -1.88 -1.36
CA GLY A 30 -14.68 -2.47 -2.12
C GLY A 30 -15.25 -3.77 -1.54
N GLY A 31 -14.85 -4.14 -0.32
CA GLY A 31 -15.30 -5.33 0.39
C GLY A 31 -16.16 -5.00 1.60
N ARG A 32 -16.72 -6.04 2.22
CA ARG A 32 -17.42 -5.93 3.51
C ARG A 32 -16.48 -6.39 4.62
N THR A 33 -16.53 -5.73 5.76
CA THR A 33 -15.82 -6.18 6.95
C THR A 33 -16.48 -7.43 7.53
N LEU A 34 -15.68 -8.39 7.98
CA LEU A 34 -16.19 -9.65 8.53
C LEU A 34 -17.12 -9.43 9.73
N TYR A 35 -16.75 -8.49 10.62
CA TYR A 35 -17.45 -8.19 11.87
C TYR A 35 -18.71 -7.32 11.71
N LYS A 36 -18.92 -6.68 10.54
CA LYS A 36 -20.17 -5.95 10.25
C LYS A 36 -21.11 -6.73 9.33
N SER A 37 -20.66 -7.84 8.77
CA SER A 37 -21.46 -8.67 7.89
C SER A 37 -22.35 -9.57 8.72
N GLU A 38 -23.67 -9.30 8.72
CA GLU A 38 -24.67 -10.12 9.42
C GLU A 38 -24.71 -11.57 8.94
N HIS A 39 -24.14 -11.88 7.78
CA HIS A 39 -24.09 -13.22 7.19
C HIS A 39 -22.68 -13.82 7.17
N SER A 40 -21.77 -13.36 8.03
CA SER A 40 -20.44 -13.95 8.15
C SER A 40 -20.46 -15.11 9.13
N ASP A 41 -20.66 -16.33 8.64
CA ASP A 41 -20.56 -17.57 9.45
C ASP A 41 -19.17 -17.68 10.10
N VAL A 42 -18.14 -17.17 9.41
CA VAL A 42 -16.78 -17.05 9.96
C VAL A 42 -16.77 -16.26 11.26
N TRP A 43 -17.51 -15.15 11.33
CA TRP A 43 -17.50 -14.27 12.50
C TRP A 43 -18.45 -14.76 13.61
N LYS A 44 -19.60 -15.31 13.23
CA LYS A 44 -20.66 -15.69 14.17
C LYS A 44 -20.48 -17.09 14.76
N GLU A 45 -20.03 -18.04 13.94
CA GLU A 45 -20.08 -19.47 14.28
C GLU A 45 -18.69 -20.11 14.36
N TYR A 46 -17.72 -19.68 13.53
CA TYR A 46 -16.44 -20.38 13.43
C TYR A 46 -15.33 -19.82 14.33
N LEU A 47 -15.48 -18.59 14.82
CA LEU A 47 -14.54 -18.01 15.79
C LEU A 47 -14.81 -18.60 17.18
N ASN A 48 -13.88 -19.44 17.64
CA ASN A 48 -13.97 -20.11 18.94
C ASN A 48 -13.14 -19.44 20.05
N ALA A 49 -12.22 -18.54 19.70
CA ALA A 49 -11.33 -17.86 20.63
C ALA A 49 -10.95 -16.46 20.13
N PHE A 50 -10.78 -15.54 21.08
CA PHE A 50 -10.29 -14.19 20.84
C PHE A 50 -9.16 -13.88 21.82
N MET A 51 -8.04 -13.38 21.31
CA MET A 51 -6.90 -12.96 22.11
C MET A 51 -6.53 -11.52 21.75
N GLU A 52 -6.66 -10.63 22.74
CA GLU A 52 -6.30 -9.23 22.61
C GLU A 52 -4.83 -9.01 23.01
N LEU A 53 -4.04 -8.40 22.12
CA LEU A 53 -2.67 -7.98 22.43
C LEU A 53 -2.66 -6.57 23.00
N ARG A 54 -2.30 -6.43 24.28
CA ARG A 54 -2.33 -5.13 25.00
C ARG A 54 -0.99 -4.39 25.03
N THR A 55 0.10 -5.02 24.57
CA THR A 55 1.43 -4.42 24.61
C THR A 55 1.64 -3.50 23.40
N ASN A 56 2.29 -2.35 23.65
CA ASN A 56 2.60 -1.38 22.60
C ASN A 56 4.11 -1.24 22.41
N HIS A 57 4.69 -2.17 21.64
CA HIS A 57 6.12 -2.18 21.36
C HIS A 57 6.56 -1.01 20.45
N ARG A 58 5.64 -0.44 19.66
CA ARG A 58 5.95 0.65 18.72
C ARG A 58 6.29 1.95 19.45
N PHE A 59 5.66 2.18 20.60
CA PHE A 59 5.78 3.41 21.38
C PHE A 59 6.39 3.15 22.76
N ASP A 60 7.27 2.16 22.87
CA ASP A 60 8.00 1.84 24.11
C ASP A 60 8.79 3.05 24.66
N LYS A 61 9.33 3.87 23.75
CA LYS A 61 10.07 5.10 24.03
C LYS A 61 9.22 6.37 24.12
N ASP A 62 7.93 6.29 23.77
CA ASP A 62 6.98 7.43 23.82
C ASP A 62 5.59 6.94 24.23
N VAL A 63 5.51 6.40 25.45
CA VAL A 63 4.31 5.74 25.98
C VAL A 63 3.10 6.68 26.00
N ASN A 64 3.32 7.98 26.23
CA ASN A 64 2.27 8.99 26.22
C ASN A 64 1.64 9.17 24.84
N TRP A 65 2.47 9.20 23.79
CA TRP A 65 1.98 9.23 22.42
C TRP A 65 1.25 7.93 22.05
N GLY A 66 1.81 6.78 22.43
CA GLY A 66 1.14 5.49 22.24
C GLY A 66 -0.24 5.41 22.90
N ALA A 67 -0.35 5.89 24.14
CA ALA A 67 -1.62 5.95 24.87
C ALA A 67 -2.62 6.92 24.23
N MET A 68 -2.16 8.07 23.72
CA MET A 68 -3.01 9.00 22.97
C MET A 68 -3.57 8.37 21.70
N LEU A 69 -2.72 7.71 20.90
CA LEU A 69 -3.16 7.05 19.67
C LEU A 69 -4.08 5.86 19.95
N GLY A 70 -3.86 5.12 21.04
CA GLY A 70 -4.79 4.07 21.49
C GLY A 70 -6.18 4.63 21.78
N ARG A 71 -6.27 5.74 22.53
CA ARG A 71 -7.56 6.42 22.77
C ARG A 71 -8.22 6.92 21.48
N PHE A 72 -7.42 7.42 20.53
CA PHE A 72 -7.95 7.86 19.24
C PHE A 72 -8.68 6.73 18.52
N CYS A 73 -8.15 5.51 18.52
CA CYS A 73 -8.78 4.34 17.91
C CYS A 73 -10.15 4.01 18.54
N ASP A 74 -10.29 4.18 19.85
CA ASP A 74 -11.50 3.77 20.59
C ASP A 74 -12.58 4.85 20.62
N VAL A 75 -12.20 6.09 20.94
CA VAL A 75 -13.14 7.18 21.27
C VAL A 75 -12.93 8.48 20.47
N GLY A 76 -11.94 8.51 19.59
CA GLY A 76 -11.57 9.71 18.84
C GLY A 76 -10.56 10.62 19.56
N LEU A 77 -10.22 11.75 18.93
CA LEU A 77 -9.27 12.73 19.49
C LEU A 77 -10.01 13.90 20.17
N SER A 78 -9.53 14.29 21.34
CA SER A 78 -9.93 15.56 21.97
C SER A 78 -9.23 16.76 21.33
N THR A 79 -9.76 17.97 21.54
CA THR A 79 -9.14 19.22 21.03
C THR A 79 -7.71 19.41 21.53
N LYS A 80 -7.42 19.00 22.77
CA LYS A 80 -6.06 19.06 23.34
C LYS A 80 -5.11 18.10 22.61
N GLU A 81 -5.55 16.88 22.30
CA GLU A 81 -4.73 15.90 21.60
C GLU A 81 -4.50 16.28 20.14
N VAL A 82 -5.52 16.85 19.47
CA VAL A 82 -5.36 17.49 18.16
C VAL A 82 -4.31 18.59 18.20
N ALA A 83 -4.30 19.44 19.24
CA ALA A 83 -3.28 20.46 19.41
C ALA A 83 -1.88 19.84 19.56
N ILE A 84 -1.73 18.75 20.34
CA ILE A 84 -0.46 18.03 20.48
C ILE A 84 0.00 17.44 19.14
N ILE A 85 -0.89 16.79 18.38
CA ILE A 85 -0.57 16.28 17.04
C ILE A 85 -0.10 17.42 16.14
N ASN A 86 -0.79 18.56 16.17
CA ASN A 86 -0.44 19.74 15.38
C ASN A 86 0.91 20.35 15.78
N THR A 87 1.37 20.20 17.04
CA THR A 87 2.73 20.64 17.42
C THR A 87 3.84 19.82 16.74
N ARG A 88 3.54 18.58 16.32
CA ARG A 88 4.49 17.71 15.62
C ARG A 88 4.50 17.94 14.11
N VAL A 89 3.64 18.83 13.60
CA VAL A 89 3.71 19.25 12.20
C VAL A 89 4.99 20.07 12.03
N VAL A 90 5.93 19.51 11.28
CA VAL A 90 7.27 20.08 11.05
C VAL A 90 7.22 21.38 10.21
N CYS A 91 6.01 21.86 9.85
CA CYS A 91 5.79 22.81 8.76
C CYS A 91 4.58 23.74 8.98
N THR A 92 4.69 24.97 8.50
CA THR A 92 3.52 25.85 8.30
C THR A 92 2.74 25.44 7.03
N ARG A 93 1.65 26.16 6.69
CA ARG A 93 0.85 26.00 5.46
C ARG A 93 1.66 25.86 4.15
N SER A 94 2.94 26.23 4.17
CA SER A 94 3.90 26.18 3.05
C SER A 94 4.52 24.80 2.79
N GLY A 95 4.25 23.79 3.63
CA GLY A 95 4.88 22.47 3.53
C GLY A 95 6.29 22.41 4.16
N PRO A 96 6.87 21.20 4.30
CA PRO A 96 8.18 21.04 4.92
C PRO A 96 9.26 21.78 4.16
N ARG A 97 10.09 22.53 4.90
CA ARG A 97 11.39 22.95 4.38
C ARG A 97 12.25 21.69 4.30
N GLU A 98 12.77 21.40 3.11
CA GLU A 98 13.55 20.21 2.74
C GLU A 98 14.61 19.82 3.79
N ARG A 99 15.30 20.82 4.34
CA ARG A 99 16.30 20.67 5.42
C ARG A 99 15.81 20.08 6.75
N ASN A 100 14.49 19.98 6.97
CA ASN A 100 13.90 19.48 8.21
C ASN A 100 13.37 18.04 8.08
N ILE A 101 13.44 17.43 6.89
CA ILE A 101 12.98 16.06 6.68
C ILE A 101 14.19 15.13 6.87
N PRO A 102 14.13 14.16 7.79
CA PRO A 102 15.18 13.15 7.93
C PRO A 102 15.43 12.44 6.60
N PHE A 103 16.70 12.12 6.32
CA PHE A 103 17.11 11.46 5.08
C PHE A 103 16.42 10.11 4.86
N ASP A 104 16.08 9.42 5.95
CA ASP A 104 15.43 8.11 6.01
C ASP A 104 13.92 8.19 6.26
N ALA A 105 13.32 9.38 6.15
CA ALA A 105 11.89 9.55 6.36
C ALA A 105 11.07 8.82 5.29
N ALA A 106 10.08 8.05 5.74
CA ALA A 106 9.01 7.57 4.87
C ALA A 106 7.90 8.63 4.80
N HIS A 107 7.24 8.73 3.65
CA HIS A 107 6.06 9.58 3.47
C HIS A 107 4.81 8.73 3.19
N ALA A 108 3.65 9.24 3.60
CA ALA A 108 2.35 8.66 3.31
C ALA A 108 1.42 9.76 2.78
N THR A 109 0.67 9.46 1.73
CA THR A 109 -0.28 10.37 1.11
C THR A 109 -1.66 9.73 1.02
N LYS A 110 -2.69 10.57 0.86
CA LYS A 110 -4.08 10.10 0.73
C LYS A 110 -4.28 9.30 -0.56
N THR A 111 -3.65 9.71 -1.66
CA THR A 111 -3.82 9.09 -2.97
C THR A 111 -2.51 8.65 -3.59
N ASN A 112 -2.58 7.65 -4.47
CA ASN A 112 -1.43 7.21 -5.27
C ASN A 112 -0.92 8.31 -6.21
N VAL A 113 -1.79 9.22 -6.65
CA VAL A 113 -1.40 10.37 -7.50
C VAL A 113 -0.49 11.31 -6.72
N ASP A 114 -0.83 11.65 -5.48
CA ASP A 114 0.02 12.49 -4.63
C ASP A 114 1.36 11.80 -4.31
N ARG A 115 1.32 10.49 -4.06
CA ARG A 115 2.52 9.67 -3.78
C ARG A 115 3.47 9.70 -4.97
N MET A 116 2.92 9.55 -6.17
CA MET A 116 3.66 9.64 -7.42
C MET A 116 4.30 11.00 -7.61
N ALA A 117 3.54 12.08 -7.45
CA ALA A 117 4.07 13.43 -7.62
C ALA A 117 5.29 13.70 -6.71
N ILE A 118 5.25 13.21 -5.47
CA ILE A 118 6.39 13.28 -4.54
C ILE A 118 7.56 12.42 -5.05
N ASN A 119 7.31 11.17 -5.43
CA ASN A 119 8.35 10.27 -5.93
C ASN A 119 9.04 10.80 -7.21
N ASP A 120 8.27 11.37 -8.13
CA ASP A 120 8.76 11.93 -9.38
C ASP A 120 9.65 13.16 -9.10
N ALA A 121 9.22 14.05 -8.21
CA ALA A 121 10.00 15.21 -7.78
C ALA A 121 11.35 14.79 -7.16
N ILE A 122 11.30 13.85 -6.20
CA ILE A 122 12.48 13.30 -5.54
C ILE A 122 13.45 12.66 -6.55
N SER A 123 12.91 12.02 -7.59
CA SER A 123 13.70 11.36 -8.62
C SER A 123 14.34 12.36 -9.59
N LEU A 124 13.61 13.40 -9.98
CA LEU A 124 14.14 14.50 -10.81
C LEU A 124 15.28 15.24 -10.09
N GLU A 125 15.12 15.53 -8.81
CA GLU A 125 16.18 16.15 -8.00
C GLU A 125 17.44 15.28 -7.95
N SER A 126 17.28 13.96 -7.78
CA SER A 126 18.40 13.02 -7.82
C SER A 126 19.09 12.98 -9.18
N ILE A 127 18.35 13.16 -10.27
CA ILE A 127 18.90 13.21 -11.63
C ILE A 127 19.71 14.49 -11.82
N TYR A 128 19.14 15.67 -11.50
CA TYR A 128 19.81 16.95 -11.67
C TYR A 128 21.07 17.09 -10.79
N SER A 129 21.08 16.49 -9.60
CA SER A 129 22.28 16.46 -8.75
C SER A 129 23.39 15.55 -9.28
N THR A 130 23.05 14.50 -10.02
CA THR A 130 24.03 13.55 -10.57
C THR A 130 24.52 13.96 -11.96
N ASP A 131 23.71 14.68 -12.74
CA ASP A 131 24.07 15.20 -14.06
C ASP A 131 23.55 16.66 -14.25
N PRO A 132 24.32 17.66 -13.77
CA PRO A 132 23.92 19.07 -13.84
C PRO A 132 23.79 19.63 -15.27
N GLY A 133 24.35 18.93 -16.28
CA GLY A 133 24.25 19.31 -17.69
C GLY A 133 22.96 18.86 -18.36
N MET A 134 22.17 18.02 -17.69
CA MET A 134 20.95 17.45 -18.24
C MET A 134 19.81 18.48 -18.20
N GLN A 135 19.72 19.32 -19.23
CA GLN A 135 18.71 20.40 -19.35
C GLN A 135 17.27 19.89 -19.60
N SER A 136 17.08 18.59 -19.85
CA SER A 136 15.76 18.03 -20.11
C SER A 136 15.75 16.52 -19.88
N ALA A 137 14.70 16.01 -19.22
CA ALA A 137 14.45 14.58 -18.97
C ALA A 137 14.08 13.78 -20.26
N MET A 138 14.55 14.23 -21.43
CA MET A 138 14.25 13.64 -22.75
C MET A 138 14.86 12.23 -22.93
N HIS A 139 15.75 11.80 -22.04
CA HIS A 139 16.38 10.49 -22.09
C HIS A 139 15.96 9.62 -20.90
N THR A 140 14.65 9.49 -20.68
CA THR A 140 14.12 8.54 -19.68
C THR A 140 14.25 7.11 -20.22
N LEU A 141 15.13 6.31 -19.61
CA LEU A 141 15.25 4.88 -19.90
C LEU A 141 14.09 4.12 -19.24
N CYS A 142 13.06 3.80 -20.02
CA CYS A 142 11.96 2.93 -19.57
C CYS A 142 12.36 1.45 -19.78
N ILE A 143 12.70 0.75 -18.69
CA ILE A 143 12.96 -0.70 -18.72
C ILE A 143 11.61 -1.43 -18.68
N LYS A 144 11.18 -1.92 -19.85
CA LYS A 144 9.93 -2.68 -20.00
C LYS A 144 10.10 -4.10 -19.47
N ALA A 145 9.14 -4.57 -18.68
CA ALA A 145 9.09 -5.98 -18.30
C ALA A 145 8.66 -6.82 -19.52
N GLY A 146 9.53 -7.74 -19.97
CA GLY A 146 9.28 -8.52 -21.19
C GLY A 146 8.04 -9.44 -21.13
N ASN A 147 7.67 -9.92 -19.93
CA ASN A 147 6.63 -10.94 -19.74
C ASN A 147 5.55 -10.51 -18.74
N LEU A 148 4.95 -9.33 -18.94
CA LEU A 148 3.79 -8.90 -18.14
C LEU A 148 2.58 -9.79 -18.42
N ARG A 149 1.95 -10.26 -17.35
CA ARG A 149 0.73 -11.07 -17.42
C ARG A 149 -0.36 -10.53 -16.50
N PHE A 150 -1.61 -10.59 -16.96
CA PHE A 150 -2.77 -10.30 -16.14
C PHE A 150 -3.29 -11.58 -15.50
N HIS A 151 -3.69 -11.49 -14.24
CA HIS A 151 -4.46 -12.55 -13.60
C HIS A 151 -5.84 -12.67 -14.28
N VAL A 152 -6.22 -13.88 -14.66
CA VAL A 152 -7.53 -14.14 -15.27
C VAL A 152 -8.58 -14.13 -14.17
N ARG A 153 -9.56 -13.23 -14.27
CA ARG A 153 -10.61 -13.07 -13.27
C ARG A 153 -11.41 -14.37 -13.13
N GLY A 154 -11.63 -14.81 -11.89
CA GLY A 154 -12.40 -16.02 -11.58
C GLY A 154 -11.62 -17.33 -11.63
N THR A 155 -10.32 -17.28 -11.94
CA THR A 155 -9.44 -18.45 -11.91
C THR A 155 -8.49 -18.36 -10.72
N SER A 156 -7.98 -19.50 -10.26
CA SER A 156 -6.88 -19.49 -9.30
C SER A 156 -5.57 -19.60 -10.07
N ARG A 157 -4.73 -18.56 -10.02
CA ARG A 157 -3.34 -18.58 -10.52
C ARG A 157 -3.18 -18.76 -12.03
N GLU A 158 -4.23 -18.53 -12.84
CA GLU A 158 -4.05 -18.43 -14.29
C GLU A 158 -3.70 -16.99 -14.67
N TYR A 159 -2.75 -16.88 -15.59
CA TYR A 159 -2.22 -15.61 -16.04
C TYR A 159 -2.19 -15.59 -17.56
N CYS A 160 -2.82 -14.59 -18.17
CA CYS A 160 -2.76 -14.37 -19.61
C CYS A 160 -1.77 -13.26 -19.94
N ASN A 161 -1.16 -13.34 -21.12
CA ASN A 161 -0.25 -12.29 -21.58
C ASN A 161 -0.97 -10.94 -21.60
N MET A 162 -0.28 -9.90 -21.15
CA MET A 162 -0.80 -8.54 -21.20
C MET A 162 -1.08 -8.17 -22.66
N LYS A 163 -2.34 -7.85 -22.97
CA LYS A 163 -2.75 -7.45 -24.32
C LYS A 163 -1.96 -6.21 -24.76
N ARG A 164 -1.58 -6.16 -26.05
CA ARG A 164 -0.82 -5.03 -26.63
C ARG A 164 -1.49 -3.67 -26.36
N LYS A 165 -2.81 -3.58 -26.52
CA LYS A 165 -3.57 -2.37 -26.16
C LYS A 165 -3.35 -1.89 -24.71
N ALA A 166 -3.21 -2.80 -23.75
CA ALA A 166 -2.93 -2.40 -22.36
C ALA A 166 -1.47 -1.96 -22.18
N GLN A 167 -0.53 -2.58 -22.91
CA GLN A 167 0.87 -2.16 -22.95
C GLN A 167 1.02 -0.76 -23.53
N ASP A 168 0.28 -0.44 -24.59
CA ASP A 168 0.29 0.85 -25.27
C ASP A 168 -0.31 1.98 -24.42
N ILE A 169 -1.02 1.65 -23.34
CA ILE A 169 -1.55 2.62 -22.38
C ILE A 169 -0.63 2.71 -21.15
N ILE A 170 -0.17 1.58 -20.63
CA ILE A 170 0.65 1.51 -19.41
C ILE A 170 2.07 2.04 -19.64
N TYR A 171 2.74 1.65 -20.74
CA TYR A 171 4.14 2.01 -20.96
C TYR A 171 4.36 3.50 -21.25
N PRO A 172 3.52 4.19 -22.04
CA PRO A 172 3.69 5.63 -22.24
C PRO A 172 3.34 6.45 -21.00
N ALA A 173 2.46 5.94 -20.13
CA ALA A 173 2.10 6.62 -18.90
C ALA A 173 3.25 6.65 -17.88
N VAL A 174 4.17 5.66 -17.91
CA VAL A 174 5.35 5.52 -17.02
C VAL A 174 5.01 5.79 -15.54
N GLY A 175 3.78 5.51 -15.13
CA GLY A 175 3.27 5.89 -13.81
C GLY A 175 3.13 4.70 -12.87
N GLU A 176 2.95 5.00 -11.58
CA GLU A 176 2.50 4.09 -10.52
C GLU A 176 1.05 4.35 -10.07
N ALA A 177 0.35 5.29 -10.71
CA ALA A 177 -1.00 5.70 -10.39
C ALA A 177 -1.95 5.37 -11.53
N HIS A 178 -3.24 5.60 -11.29
CA HIS A 178 -4.35 5.21 -12.14
C HIS A 178 -4.11 5.52 -13.62
N VAL A 179 -3.92 4.46 -14.41
CA VAL A 179 -3.95 4.55 -15.86
C VAL A 179 -5.34 4.10 -16.31
N GLU A 180 -6.09 4.96 -16.98
CA GLU A 180 -7.42 4.64 -17.49
C GLU A 180 -7.35 4.34 -19.00
N ASP A 181 -8.07 3.30 -19.43
CA ASP A 181 -8.31 3.10 -20.86
C ASP A 181 -9.47 3.98 -21.38
N GLN A 182 -9.71 3.94 -22.68
CA GLN A 182 -10.82 4.67 -23.33
C GLN A 182 -12.21 4.33 -22.78
N TYR A 183 -12.36 3.25 -22.02
CA TYR A 183 -13.58 2.81 -21.36
C TYR A 183 -13.59 3.12 -19.85
N LYS A 184 -12.67 3.97 -19.37
CA LYS A 184 -12.47 4.29 -17.95
C LYS A 184 -12.15 3.07 -17.09
N LYS A 185 -11.64 2.00 -17.70
CA LYS A 185 -11.16 0.84 -16.96
C LYS A 185 -9.80 1.17 -16.37
N ARG A 186 -9.68 0.98 -15.06
CA ARG A 186 -8.45 1.26 -14.33
C ARG A 186 -7.43 0.14 -14.50
N HIS A 187 -6.21 0.55 -14.80
CA HIS A 187 -5.00 -0.24 -14.82
C HIS A 187 -4.05 0.36 -13.78
N ASP A 188 -3.59 -0.47 -12.83
CA ASP A 188 -2.62 -0.06 -11.82
C ASP A 188 -1.23 -0.64 -12.17
N PRO A 189 -0.38 0.15 -12.83
CA PRO A 189 0.99 -0.26 -13.08
C PRO A 189 1.81 -0.24 -11.79
N LEU A 190 2.11 -1.41 -11.23
CA LEU A 190 3.12 -1.54 -10.17
C LEU A 190 4.53 -1.28 -10.74
N LEU A 191 4.94 -0.04 -10.95
CA LEU A 191 6.28 0.30 -11.48
C LEU A 191 7.10 1.07 -10.45
N LYS A 192 7.75 0.38 -9.50
CA LYS A 192 8.57 1.04 -8.48
C LYS A 192 9.88 1.59 -9.07
N GLN A 193 10.13 2.89 -8.92
CA GLN A 193 11.46 3.47 -9.13
C GLN A 193 12.38 3.11 -7.94
N CYS A 194 13.49 2.41 -8.20
CA CYS A 194 14.47 2.05 -7.15
C CYS A 194 15.62 3.06 -7.11
N ARG A 195 15.83 3.67 -5.94
CA ARG A 195 17.06 4.40 -5.59
C ARG A 195 18.17 3.40 -5.31
N CYS A 196 18.87 2.96 -6.35
CA CYS A 196 20.27 2.56 -6.30
C CYS A 196 20.77 2.35 -7.73
N SER A 197 21.62 3.28 -8.18
CA SER A 197 22.52 3.15 -9.34
C SER A 197 21.92 2.65 -10.67
N ARG A 198 21.69 3.59 -11.61
CA ARG A 198 21.53 3.36 -13.07
C ARG A 198 20.44 2.39 -13.54
N LEU A 199 19.53 1.90 -12.69
CA LEU A 199 18.47 0.98 -13.11
C LEU A 199 17.13 1.23 -12.43
N CYS A 200 16.07 1.29 -13.24
CA CYS A 200 14.70 1.10 -12.77
C CYS A 200 14.39 -0.41 -12.77
N CYS A 201 14.54 -1.07 -11.62
CA CYS A 201 14.25 -2.49 -11.46
C CYS A 201 12.88 -2.73 -10.80
N LYS A 202 12.06 -3.58 -11.42
CA LYS A 202 10.84 -4.14 -10.84
C LYS A 202 11.12 -5.49 -10.20
N TRP A 203 10.67 -5.66 -8.95
CA TRP A 203 10.78 -6.88 -8.17
C TRP A 203 9.96 -8.04 -8.74
N ARG A 204 10.54 -9.24 -8.66
CA ARG A 204 9.89 -10.54 -8.81
C ARG A 204 9.22 -10.87 -7.47
N ILE A 205 7.89 -10.95 -7.44
CA ILE A 205 7.18 -11.57 -6.31
C ILE A 205 7.51 -13.08 -6.37
N MET A 206 8.48 -13.53 -5.59
CA MET A 206 8.49 -14.92 -5.12
C MET A 206 7.44 -15.02 -4.02
N ARG A 207 6.50 -15.95 -4.21
CA ARG A 207 5.57 -16.35 -3.15
C ARG A 207 6.38 -17.00 -2.03
N ILE A 208 6.15 -16.57 -0.79
CA ILE A 208 6.27 -17.43 0.39
C ILE A 208 4.91 -18.13 0.53
#